data_AF-A0A6L9S5N5-F1
#
_entry.id   AF-A0A6L9S5N5-F1
#
_cell.length_a   1.000
_cell.length_b   1.000
_cell.length_c   1.000
_cell.angle_alpha   90.00
_cell.angle_beta   90.00
_cell.angle_gamma   90.00
#
_symmetry.space_group_name_H-M   'P 1'
#
loop_
_entity.id
_entity.type
_entity.pdbx_description
1 polymer ?
#
loop_
_entity_poly.entity_id
_entity_poly.type
_entity_poly.pdbx_seq_one_letter_code
_entity_poly.pdbx_strand_id
1 'polypeptide(L)'
;MERDEPLGVVLVLLRFRDERTDGCFGLRVRPDVHRVLTHGEGVPSRDHSECFAPNSNSERNTPQGYADRVSDLRAHGKRGPQARAARNDRALLRAAKEVLARDGAHASVAAIAERAGVGIGSLYRRYRTKTELFQRLCVISLEEHLQAAEEGLKREDPWEGLEYYLTSAITMGTGSLAPIAGTVEVTEAMVETNARSDRAVEALVQRARAAGMLRSDVTQVDIALLIEQLGKSPLLEQLAMQGRSDLTEAAERARARIIRIALDGLRAGAPEPLPGDPPGYELFSERWQLPDG
;
A
#
# COMPACT_ATOMS: atom_id res chain seq x y z
N MET A 1 18.97 -15.41 -28.43
CA MET A 1 17.92 -14.38 -28.44
C MET A 1 16.99 -14.71 -27.29
N GLU A 2 17.46 -14.37 -26.10
CA GLU A 2 16.78 -14.61 -24.82
C GLU A 2 15.62 -13.62 -24.79
N ARG A 3 14.38 -14.10 -24.74
CA ARG A 3 13.23 -13.22 -24.57
C ARG A 3 13.29 -12.77 -23.12
N ASP A 4 13.63 -11.51 -22.89
CA ASP A 4 13.38 -10.85 -21.60
C ASP A 4 11.89 -11.01 -21.32
N GLU A 5 11.53 -11.91 -20.39
CA GLU A 5 10.16 -11.94 -19.89
C GLU A 5 9.89 -10.63 -19.16
N PRO A 6 8.73 -9.99 -19.36
CA PRO A 6 8.42 -8.75 -18.69
C PRO A 6 8.33 -9.02 -17.19
N LEU A 7 9.32 -8.56 -16.43
CA LEU A 7 9.27 -8.53 -14.99
C LEU A 7 8.12 -7.58 -14.61
N GLY A 8 7.17 -8.03 -13.83
CA GLY A 8 6.09 -7.18 -13.33
C GLY A 8 6.61 -5.91 -12.68
N VAL A 9 5.80 -4.86 -12.78
CA VAL A 9 6.08 -3.50 -12.33
C VAL A 9 6.66 -3.48 -10.92
N VAL A 10 6.15 -4.34 -10.04
CA VAL A 10 6.59 -4.43 -8.64
C VAL A 10 7.99 -5.05 -8.51
N LEU A 11 8.35 -6.02 -9.35
CA LEU A 11 9.67 -6.65 -9.35
C LEU A 11 10.73 -5.79 -10.02
N VAL A 12 10.35 -5.02 -11.05
CA VAL A 12 11.25 -4.05 -11.68
C VAL A 12 11.68 -2.96 -10.71
N LEU A 13 10.77 -2.53 -9.83
CA LEU A 13 11.12 -1.64 -8.73
C LEU A 13 12.19 -2.24 -7.81
N LEU A 14 12.41 -3.56 -7.76
CA LEU A 14 13.25 -4.20 -6.75
C LEU A 14 14.66 -4.59 -7.24
N ARG A 15 14.99 -4.44 -8.53
CA ARG A 15 16.20 -5.06 -9.13
C ARG A 15 17.54 -4.29 -8.99
N PHE A 16 17.63 -3.15 -8.30
CA PHE A 16 18.84 -2.29 -8.40
C PHE A 16 19.70 -2.12 -7.12
N ARG A 17 20.69 -3.00 -6.87
CA ARG A 17 22.04 -2.60 -6.41
C ARG A 17 23.01 -3.79 -6.38
N ASP A 18 23.70 -4.02 -7.48
CA ASP A 18 25.02 -4.67 -7.54
C ASP A 18 25.70 -4.03 -8.77
N GLU A 19 26.84 -3.34 -8.74
CA GLU A 19 28.07 -3.47 -7.98
C GLU A 19 28.66 -2.07 -7.64
N ARG A 20 29.46 -2.01 -6.56
CA ARG A 20 30.49 -0.97 -6.26
C ARG A 20 30.04 0.49 -6.13
N THR A 21 29.83 0.93 -4.88
CA THR A 21 30.64 1.99 -4.24
C THR A 21 30.15 2.26 -2.81
N ASP A 22 31.08 2.17 -1.87
CA ASP A 22 31.02 2.77 -0.54
C ASP A 22 31.07 4.30 -0.69
N GLY A 23 30.18 5.02 0.00
CA GLY A 23 30.22 6.48 -0.03
C GLY A 23 29.10 7.12 0.78
N CYS A 24 29.39 7.45 2.05
CA CYS A 24 28.63 8.39 2.85
C CYS A 24 28.37 9.70 2.08
N PHE A 25 27.12 10.15 1.96
CA PHE A 25 26.83 11.57 1.81
C PHE A 25 25.51 11.93 2.49
N GLY A 26 25.62 12.57 3.67
CA GLY A 26 24.50 13.22 4.34
C GLY A 26 24.16 14.53 3.65
N LEU A 27 22.89 14.73 3.29
CA LEU A 27 22.41 16.02 2.84
C LEU A 27 22.08 16.91 4.04
N ARG A 28 22.87 17.97 4.20
CA ARG A 28 22.53 19.17 4.98
C ARG A 28 21.36 19.89 4.30
N VAL A 29 20.24 20.01 5.01
CA VAL A 29 19.19 20.97 4.68
C VAL A 29 19.61 22.34 5.23
N ARG A 30 19.73 23.35 4.35
CA ARG A 30 19.80 24.76 4.79
C ARG A 30 18.38 25.28 5.06
N PRO A 31 18.14 26.03 6.14
CA PRO A 31 16.87 26.68 6.38
C PRO A 31 16.83 28.02 5.61
N ASP A 32 15.62 28.42 5.20
CA ASP A 32 15.09 29.79 5.31
C ASP A 32 14.07 30.07 4.20
N VAL A 33 12.78 30.14 4.57
CA VAL A 33 11.89 31.24 4.13
C VAL A 33 10.91 31.58 5.27
N HIS A 34 10.74 32.87 5.49
CA HIS A 34 10.12 33.60 6.60
C HIS A 34 8.60 33.43 6.82
N ARG A 35 8.22 33.34 8.12
CA ARG A 35 7.33 34.22 8.94
C ARG A 35 6.48 35.26 8.15
N VAL A 36 5.17 35.46 8.34
CA VAL A 36 4.43 35.97 9.52
C VAL A 36 2.93 35.94 9.14
N LEU A 37 2.02 35.57 10.07
CA LEU A 37 0.89 36.40 10.52
C LEU A 37 0.32 35.79 11.81
N THR A 38 0.16 36.64 12.80
CA THR A 38 -0.09 36.33 14.21
C THR A 38 -1.41 36.96 14.67
N HIS A 39 -1.93 36.45 15.79
CA HIS A 39 -3.00 36.97 16.67
C HIS A 39 -4.41 36.56 16.23
N GLY A 40 -5.32 36.12 17.09
CA GLY A 40 -5.45 35.95 18.55
C GLY A 40 -6.85 35.30 18.72
N GLU A 41 -7.20 34.48 19.71
CA GLU A 41 -7.56 34.74 21.11
C GLU A 41 -8.24 33.40 21.53
N GLY A 42 -7.89 32.69 22.61
CA GLY A 42 -8.34 32.93 23.98
C GLY A 42 -9.82 32.52 24.22
N VAL A 43 -10.15 31.33 24.78
CA VAL A 43 -10.58 31.09 26.19
C VAL A 43 -11.98 30.36 26.18
N PRO A 44 -12.51 29.63 27.20
CA PRO A 44 -11.96 28.80 28.29
C PRO A 44 -12.56 27.36 28.40
N SER A 45 -11.97 26.61 29.33
CA SER A 45 -12.47 25.43 30.07
C SER A 45 -13.81 25.59 30.81
N ARG A 46 -14.61 24.51 30.85
CA ARG A 46 -15.51 24.09 31.97
C ARG A 46 -15.57 22.56 31.95
N ASP A 47 -15.15 21.84 32.97
CA ASP A 47 -15.63 21.71 34.37
C ASP A 47 -16.86 20.80 34.52
N HIS A 48 -16.71 19.90 35.48
CA HIS A 48 -17.44 18.66 35.73
C HIS A 48 -18.80 18.92 36.38
N SER A 49 -19.88 18.35 35.84
CA SER A 49 -21.06 18.00 36.64
C SER A 49 -22.13 17.27 35.82
N GLU A 50 -22.03 15.94 35.67
CA GLU A 50 -23.22 15.10 35.43
C GLU A 50 -23.13 13.80 36.24
N CYS A 51 -23.83 13.82 37.36
CA CYS A 51 -24.66 12.79 37.97
C CYS A 51 -24.24 11.31 37.84
N PHE A 52 -23.75 10.78 38.97
CA PHE A 52 -23.72 9.37 39.32
C PHE A 52 -25.10 8.70 39.14
N ALA A 53 -25.20 7.77 38.20
CA ALA A 53 -26.20 6.70 38.23
C ALA A 53 -25.61 5.48 38.98
N PRO A 54 -26.40 4.72 39.76
CA PRO A 54 -25.88 3.59 40.51
C PRO A 54 -25.35 2.50 39.57
N ASN A 55 -24.09 2.15 39.76
CA ASN A 55 -23.34 1.20 38.96
C ASN A 55 -23.91 -0.22 39.15
N SER A 56 -24.55 -0.78 38.13
CA SER A 56 -25.02 -2.18 38.06
C SER A 56 -23.84 -3.16 37.93
N ASN A 57 -22.98 -3.18 38.95
CA ASN A 57 -21.76 -3.98 38.96
C ASN A 57 -21.89 -5.33 39.69
N SER A 58 -23.08 -5.67 40.18
CA SER A 58 -23.33 -6.94 40.89
C SER A 58 -23.47 -8.15 39.97
N GLU A 59 -23.81 -7.96 38.69
CA GLU A 59 -23.94 -9.07 37.73
C GLU A 59 -22.59 -9.48 37.11
N ARG A 60 -21.61 -8.55 37.08
CA ARG A 60 -20.27 -8.77 36.48
C ARG A 60 -19.32 -9.62 37.33
N ASN A 61 -19.69 -9.99 38.54
CA ASN A 61 -18.87 -10.83 39.43
C ASN A 61 -19.56 -12.14 39.82
N THR A 62 -20.52 -12.60 39.01
CA THR A 62 -21.09 -13.94 39.15
C THR A 62 -20.17 -14.97 38.47
N PRO A 63 -20.10 -16.22 38.99
CA PRO A 63 -19.37 -17.31 38.34
C PRO A 63 -19.81 -17.53 36.88
N GLN A 64 -21.10 -17.27 36.60
CA GLN A 64 -21.70 -17.36 35.27
C GLN A 64 -21.21 -16.24 34.34
N GLY A 65 -21.20 -14.98 34.80
CA GLY A 65 -20.67 -13.85 34.02
C GLY A 65 -19.14 -13.87 33.79
N TYR A 66 -18.40 -14.69 34.55
CA TYR A 66 -17.02 -15.03 34.25
C TYR A 66 -16.92 -16.13 33.19
N ALA A 67 -17.74 -17.18 33.28
CA ALA A 67 -17.79 -18.28 32.31
C ALA A 67 -18.24 -17.81 30.91
N ASP A 68 -19.19 -16.88 30.84
CA ASP A 68 -19.69 -16.33 29.56
C ASP A 68 -18.63 -15.44 28.89
N ARG A 69 -17.88 -14.63 29.66
CA ARG A 69 -16.72 -13.87 29.13
C ARG A 69 -15.58 -14.76 28.67
N VAL A 70 -15.27 -15.83 29.41
CA VAL A 70 -14.25 -16.79 28.99
C VAL A 70 -14.69 -17.53 27.72
N SER A 71 -15.99 -17.78 27.56
CA SER A 71 -16.58 -18.39 26.37
C SER A 71 -16.58 -17.43 25.18
N ASP A 72 -16.89 -16.16 25.37
CA ASP A 72 -16.84 -15.12 24.33
C ASP A 72 -15.39 -14.81 23.90
N LEU A 73 -14.44 -14.72 24.83
CA LEU A 73 -13.02 -14.58 24.51
C LEU A 73 -12.49 -15.80 23.74
N ARG A 74 -13.00 -17.00 24.04
CA ARG A 74 -12.70 -18.24 23.28
C ARG A 74 -13.41 -18.31 21.93
N ALA A 75 -14.57 -17.68 21.77
CA ALA A 75 -15.32 -17.62 20.51
C ALA A 75 -14.71 -16.59 19.52
N HIS A 76 -14.30 -15.42 20.01
CA HIS A 76 -13.46 -14.48 19.26
C HIS A 76 -12.03 -15.04 19.00
N GLY A 77 -11.70 -16.10 19.74
CA GLY A 77 -10.60 -17.07 19.59
C GLY A 77 -10.55 -17.83 18.25
N LYS A 78 -11.69 -18.00 17.58
CA LYS A 78 -11.87 -19.01 16.51
C LYS A 78 -11.90 -18.44 15.08
N ARG A 79 -11.10 -17.41 14.80
CA ARG A 79 -10.58 -17.24 13.43
C ARG A 79 -9.29 -18.03 13.36
N GLY A 80 -9.22 -19.04 12.50
CA GLY A 80 -8.13 -20.02 12.48
C GLY A 80 -6.74 -19.36 12.47
N PRO A 81 -5.68 -20.05 12.96
CA PRO A 81 -4.33 -19.50 13.02
C PRO A 81 -3.86 -18.81 11.72
N GLN A 82 -4.28 -19.34 10.57
CA GLN A 82 -4.00 -18.79 9.23
C GLN A 82 -4.67 -17.43 8.98
N ALA A 83 -5.94 -17.26 9.36
CA ALA A 83 -6.66 -15.98 9.20
C ALA A 83 -6.11 -14.88 10.12
N ARG A 84 -5.55 -15.26 11.28
CA ARG A 84 -4.84 -14.36 12.20
C ARG A 84 -3.46 -13.97 11.67
N ALA A 85 -2.71 -14.94 11.15
CA ALA A 85 -1.41 -14.70 10.52
C ALA A 85 -1.53 -13.77 9.30
N ALA A 86 -2.52 -14.00 8.42
CA ALA A 86 -2.76 -13.14 7.26
C ALA A 86 -3.10 -11.69 7.64
N ARG A 87 -3.90 -11.47 8.69
CA ARG A 87 -4.20 -10.11 9.18
C ARG A 87 -2.97 -9.42 9.79
N ASN A 88 -2.14 -10.20 10.47
CA ASN A 88 -0.89 -9.70 11.03
C ASN A 88 0.08 -9.27 9.91
N ASP A 89 0.18 -10.06 8.84
CA ASP A 89 1.02 -9.76 7.67
C ASP A 89 0.54 -8.47 6.96
N ARG A 90 -0.78 -8.27 6.79
CA ARG A 90 -1.33 -7.01 6.24
C ARG A 90 -1.10 -5.80 7.14
N ALA A 91 -1.21 -5.96 8.46
CA ALA A 91 -0.92 -4.89 9.41
C ALA A 91 0.56 -4.51 9.37
N LEU A 92 1.45 -5.51 9.32
CA LEU A 92 2.88 -5.32 9.21
C LEU A 92 3.27 -4.63 7.90
N LEU A 93 2.67 -5.03 6.76
CA LEU A 93 2.91 -4.37 5.48
C LEU A 93 2.46 -2.92 5.50
N ARG A 94 1.24 -2.60 5.97
CA ARG A 94 0.78 -1.20 6.08
C ARG A 94 1.70 -0.36 6.96
N ALA A 95 2.11 -0.88 8.12
CA ALA A 95 3.06 -0.21 9.01
C ALA A 95 4.40 0.03 8.32
N ALA A 96 4.93 -0.96 7.59
CA ALA A 96 6.16 -0.80 6.85
C ALA A 96 6.04 0.27 5.75
N LYS A 97 4.95 0.27 4.98
CA LYS A 97 4.65 1.28 3.95
C LYS A 97 4.63 2.70 4.53
N GLU A 98 3.98 2.88 5.69
CA GLU A 98 3.93 4.17 6.39
C GLU A 98 5.30 4.64 6.89
N VAL A 99 6.07 3.74 7.53
CA VAL A 99 7.40 4.08 8.06
C VAL A 99 8.39 4.35 6.92
N LEU A 100 8.35 3.58 5.84
CA LEU A 100 9.20 3.78 4.66
C LEU A 100 8.86 5.08 3.93
N ALA A 101 7.58 5.47 3.85
CA ALA A 101 7.20 6.74 3.26
C ALA A 101 7.77 7.95 4.02
N ARG A 102 7.94 7.83 5.34
CA ARG A 102 8.51 8.89 6.19
C ARG A 102 10.05 8.86 6.24
N ASP A 103 10.62 7.68 6.46
CA ASP A 103 12.04 7.52 6.84
C ASP A 103 12.91 6.98 5.69
N GLY A 104 12.31 6.67 4.54
CA GLY A 104 12.99 6.10 3.38
C GLY A 104 13.76 4.80 3.72
N ALA A 105 14.90 4.59 3.07
CA ALA A 105 15.77 3.44 3.31
C ALA A 105 16.30 3.34 4.77
N HIS A 106 16.27 4.47 5.51
CA HIS A 106 16.72 4.55 6.90
C HIS A 106 15.68 4.03 7.92
N ALA A 107 14.49 3.64 7.46
CA ALA A 107 13.47 3.01 8.31
C ALA A 107 14.05 1.88 9.19
N SER A 108 13.76 1.94 10.49
CA SER A 108 14.19 0.93 11.44
C SER A 108 13.14 -0.18 11.58
N VAL A 109 13.60 -1.43 11.78
CA VAL A 109 12.72 -2.56 12.08
C VAL A 109 11.91 -2.29 13.36
N ALA A 110 12.50 -1.57 14.32
CA ALA A 110 11.83 -1.16 15.55
C ALA A 110 10.64 -0.22 15.28
N ALA A 111 10.79 0.79 14.43
CA ALA A 111 9.71 1.70 14.07
C ALA A 111 8.58 0.98 13.33
N ILE A 112 8.91 0.03 12.46
CA ILE A 112 7.92 -0.82 11.77
C ILE A 112 7.17 -1.69 12.80
N ALA A 113 7.88 -2.31 13.74
CA ALA A 113 7.30 -3.14 14.79
C ALA A 113 6.32 -2.35 15.67
N GLU A 114 6.76 -1.18 16.15
CA GLU A 114 5.97 -0.26 16.96
C GLU A 114 4.70 0.16 16.22
N ARG A 115 4.83 0.61 14.97
CA ARG A 115 3.69 1.01 14.14
C ARG A 115 2.73 -0.14 13.86
N ALA A 116 3.25 -1.36 13.65
CA ALA A 116 2.44 -2.54 13.42
C ALA A 116 1.72 -3.05 14.69
N GLY A 117 2.08 -2.53 15.88
CA GLY A 117 1.61 -3.07 17.15
C GLY A 117 2.15 -4.48 17.43
N VAL A 118 3.30 -4.84 16.86
CA VAL A 118 3.93 -6.16 17.00
C VAL A 118 5.16 -6.03 17.90
N GLY A 119 5.29 -6.94 18.86
CA GLY A 119 6.46 -6.99 19.73
C GLY A 119 7.74 -7.21 18.92
N ILE A 120 8.73 -6.33 19.07
CA ILE A 120 9.99 -6.36 18.32
C ILE A 120 10.74 -7.71 18.44
N GLY A 121 10.70 -8.35 19.61
CA GLY A 121 11.29 -9.68 19.81
C GLY A 121 10.59 -10.79 19.01
N SER A 122 9.29 -10.66 18.72
CA SER A 122 8.58 -11.60 17.85
C SER A 122 8.94 -11.40 16.38
N LEU A 123 9.18 -10.15 15.95
CA LEU A 123 9.70 -9.84 14.62
C LEU A 123 11.11 -10.40 14.42
N TYR A 124 12.04 -10.17 15.36
CA TYR A 124 13.41 -10.73 15.27
C TYR A 124 13.47 -12.26 15.33
N ARG A 125 12.49 -12.91 15.98
CA ARG A 125 12.36 -14.39 15.95
C ARG A 125 11.92 -14.89 14.58
N ARG A 126 11.06 -14.13 13.89
CA ARG A 126 10.51 -14.49 12.57
C ARG A 126 11.45 -14.11 11.42
N TYR A 127 12.15 -12.98 11.55
CA TYR A 127 13.09 -12.45 10.56
C TYR A 127 14.40 -12.12 11.25
N ARG A 128 15.46 -12.80 10.85
CA ARG A 128 16.79 -12.69 11.46
C ARG A 128 17.49 -11.39 11.03
N THR A 129 17.13 -10.84 9.87
CA THR A 129 17.74 -9.61 9.32
C THR A 129 16.69 -8.62 8.82
N LYS A 130 17.09 -7.35 8.70
CA LYS A 130 16.27 -6.29 8.07
C LYS A 130 15.96 -6.64 6.60
N THR A 131 16.93 -7.21 5.90
CA THR A 131 16.79 -7.69 4.51
C THR A 131 15.73 -8.78 4.40
N GLU A 132 15.74 -9.77 5.30
CA GLU A 132 14.75 -10.86 5.29
C GLU A 132 13.32 -10.35 5.52
N LEU A 133 13.15 -9.40 6.45
CA LEU A 133 11.86 -8.72 6.65
C LEU A 133 11.42 -8.01 5.38
N PHE A 134 12.32 -7.26 4.75
CA PHE A 134 12.02 -6.49 3.54
C PHE A 134 11.68 -7.37 2.34
N GLN A 135 12.42 -8.46 2.12
CA GLN A 135 12.09 -9.46 1.11
C GLN A 135 10.71 -10.06 1.37
N ARG A 136 10.38 -10.42 2.62
CA ARG A 136 9.04 -10.94 2.94
C ARG A 136 7.94 -9.89 2.73
N LEU A 137 8.18 -8.63 3.05
CA LEU A 137 7.24 -7.54 2.78
C LEU A 137 6.99 -7.35 1.28
N CYS A 138 8.03 -7.52 0.45
CA CYS A 138 7.90 -7.51 -1.02
C CYS A 138 6.99 -8.66 -1.49
N VAL A 139 7.22 -9.88 -0.98
CA VAL A 139 6.38 -11.03 -1.31
C VAL A 139 4.95 -10.82 -0.85
N ILE A 140 4.69 -10.32 0.36
CA ILE A 140 3.33 -10.02 0.82
C ILE A 140 2.66 -8.99 -0.09
N SER A 141 3.38 -7.95 -0.51
CA SER A 141 2.84 -6.95 -1.45
C SER A 141 2.46 -7.59 -2.79
N LEU A 142 3.31 -8.47 -3.34
CA LEU A 142 3.01 -9.21 -4.56
C LEU A 142 1.81 -10.15 -4.39
N GLU A 143 1.73 -10.84 -3.25
CA GLU A 143 0.59 -11.71 -2.88
C GLU A 143 -0.73 -10.90 -2.82
N GLU A 144 -0.72 -9.66 -2.31
CA GLU A 144 -1.90 -8.79 -2.29
C GLU A 144 -2.37 -8.39 -3.71
N HIS A 145 -1.44 -8.08 -4.61
CA HIS A 145 -1.75 -7.79 -6.03
C HIS A 145 -2.30 -9.03 -6.75
N LEU A 146 -1.66 -10.18 -6.57
CA LEU A 146 -2.13 -11.45 -7.13
C LEU A 146 -3.53 -11.78 -6.61
N GLN A 147 -3.78 -11.65 -5.31
CA GLN A 147 -5.10 -11.89 -4.73
C GLN A 147 -6.15 -10.95 -5.32
N ALA A 148 -5.85 -9.66 -5.45
CA ALA A 148 -6.77 -8.71 -6.05
C ALA A 148 -7.10 -9.05 -7.52
N ALA A 149 -6.10 -9.51 -8.28
CA ALA A 149 -6.29 -9.93 -9.67
C ALA A 149 -7.14 -11.21 -9.76
N GLU A 150 -6.85 -12.21 -8.93
CA GLU A 150 -7.63 -13.46 -8.83
C GLU A 150 -9.09 -13.20 -8.43
N GLU A 151 -9.34 -12.29 -7.49
CA GLU A 151 -10.71 -11.88 -7.12
C GLU A 151 -11.40 -11.11 -8.26
N GLY A 152 -10.68 -10.28 -9.01
CA GLY A 152 -11.20 -9.63 -10.21
C GLY A 152 -11.62 -10.65 -11.28
N LEU A 153 -10.81 -11.71 -11.48
CA LEU A 153 -11.09 -12.74 -12.48
C LEU A 153 -12.36 -13.54 -12.16
N LYS A 154 -12.75 -13.64 -10.89
CA LYS A 154 -13.98 -14.32 -10.46
C LYS A 154 -15.26 -13.54 -10.79
N ARG A 155 -15.17 -12.25 -11.12
CA ARG A 155 -16.33 -11.43 -11.47
C ARG A 155 -16.84 -11.80 -12.87
N GLU A 156 -18.15 -11.75 -13.08
CA GLU A 156 -18.79 -12.11 -14.36
C GLU A 156 -18.64 -11.01 -15.40
N ASP A 157 -18.81 -9.75 -15.02
CA ASP A 157 -18.59 -8.61 -15.90
C ASP A 157 -17.08 -8.35 -16.09
N PRO A 158 -16.56 -8.36 -17.34
CA PRO A 158 -15.14 -8.14 -17.62
C PRO A 158 -14.61 -6.81 -17.08
N TRP A 159 -15.41 -5.75 -17.21
CA TRP A 159 -15.02 -4.44 -16.75
C TRP A 159 -15.02 -4.35 -15.23
N GLU A 160 -16.04 -4.87 -14.56
CA GLU A 160 -16.13 -4.93 -13.10
C GLU A 160 -14.94 -5.69 -12.51
N GLY A 161 -14.50 -6.77 -13.18
CA GLY A 161 -13.27 -7.50 -12.86
C GLY A 161 -12.03 -6.62 -12.87
N LEU A 162 -11.81 -5.90 -13.97
CA LEU A 162 -10.66 -4.99 -14.13
C LEU A 162 -10.75 -3.79 -13.16
N GLU A 163 -11.91 -3.15 -13.05
CA GLU A 163 -12.17 -2.03 -12.15
C GLU A 163 -11.92 -2.41 -10.69
N TYR A 164 -12.33 -3.61 -10.28
CA TYR A 164 -12.05 -4.13 -8.94
C TYR A 164 -10.54 -4.26 -8.70
N TYR A 165 -9.80 -4.84 -9.65
CA TYR A 165 -8.35 -4.96 -9.53
C TYR A 165 -7.68 -3.59 -9.45
N LEU A 166 -8.00 -2.67 -10.36
CA LEU A 166 -7.38 -1.34 -10.40
C LEU A 166 -7.68 -0.54 -9.13
N THR A 167 -8.94 -0.55 -8.68
CA THR A 167 -9.34 0.09 -7.43
C THR A 167 -8.60 -0.51 -6.24
N SER A 168 -8.49 -1.84 -6.19
CA SER A 168 -7.74 -2.54 -5.13
C SER A 168 -6.25 -2.17 -5.17
N ALA A 169 -5.62 -2.24 -6.34
CA ALA A 169 -4.21 -1.90 -6.55
C ALA A 169 -3.90 -0.46 -6.12
N ILE A 170 -4.77 0.49 -6.50
CA ILE A 170 -4.64 1.89 -6.11
C ILE A 170 -4.85 2.06 -4.59
N THR A 171 -5.83 1.40 -4.00
CA THR A 171 -6.17 1.57 -2.57
C THR A 171 -5.22 0.86 -1.62
N MET A 172 -4.57 -0.23 -2.04
CA MET A 172 -3.45 -0.86 -1.34
C MET A 172 -2.28 0.11 -1.16
N GLY A 173 -2.23 1.16 -1.99
CA GLY A 173 -1.32 2.27 -1.91
C GLY A 173 0.09 1.89 -2.37
N THR A 174 0.71 2.83 -3.09
CA THR A 174 2.16 2.83 -3.37
C THR A 174 2.91 3.64 -2.30
N GLY A 175 2.48 3.54 -1.04
CA GLY A 175 3.32 3.88 0.11
C GLY A 175 4.50 2.92 0.07
N SER A 176 5.52 3.29 -0.68
CA SER A 176 6.17 2.31 -1.53
C SER A 176 7.19 1.52 -0.72
N LEU A 177 7.36 0.25 -1.10
CA LEU A 177 8.65 -0.40 -0.92
C LEU A 177 9.70 0.22 -1.88
N ALA A 178 9.39 1.28 -2.63
CA ALA A 178 10.33 1.93 -3.52
C ALA A 178 11.51 2.61 -2.80
N PRO A 179 11.45 3.07 -1.53
CA PRO A 179 12.66 3.49 -0.84
C PRO A 179 13.58 2.31 -0.52
N ILE A 180 13.08 1.08 -0.61
CA ILE A 180 13.87 -0.15 -0.51
C ILE A 180 14.05 -0.83 -1.86
N ALA A 181 13.58 -0.20 -2.95
CA ALA A 181 13.84 -0.58 -4.34
C ALA A 181 15.33 -0.80 -4.52
N GLY A 182 15.71 -2.02 -4.90
CA GLY A 182 17.11 -2.32 -5.18
C GLY A 182 18.04 -2.38 -3.95
N THR A 183 17.52 -2.13 -2.75
CA THR A 183 18.30 -2.35 -1.51
C THR A 183 18.27 -3.81 -1.04
N VAL A 184 17.43 -4.65 -1.67
CA VAL A 184 17.25 -6.05 -1.34
C VAL A 184 17.49 -6.91 -2.57
N GLU A 185 18.19 -8.03 -2.38
CA GLU A 185 18.34 -9.04 -3.43
C GLU A 185 16.98 -9.63 -3.79
N VAL A 186 16.74 -9.76 -5.09
CA VAL A 186 15.53 -10.39 -5.64
C VAL A 186 15.60 -11.89 -5.36
N THR A 187 14.59 -12.41 -4.67
CA THR A 187 14.48 -13.84 -4.35
C THR A 187 13.64 -14.59 -5.39
N GLU A 188 13.84 -15.90 -5.51
CA GLU A 188 13.03 -16.77 -6.37
C GLU A 188 11.53 -16.67 -6.07
N ALA A 189 11.16 -16.61 -4.79
CA ALA A 189 9.77 -16.44 -4.36
C ALA A 189 9.15 -15.13 -4.87
N MET A 190 9.93 -14.04 -4.94
CA MET A 190 9.47 -12.77 -5.51
C MET A 190 9.26 -12.89 -7.01
N VAL A 191 10.20 -13.53 -7.73
CA VAL A 191 10.07 -13.78 -9.18
C VAL A 191 8.83 -14.60 -9.48
N GLU A 192 8.63 -15.72 -8.79
CA GLU A 192 7.50 -16.62 -9.00
C GLU A 192 6.16 -15.93 -8.70
N THR A 193 6.05 -15.25 -7.54
CA THR A 193 4.82 -14.56 -7.14
C THR A 193 4.49 -13.42 -8.11
N ASN A 194 5.51 -12.68 -8.54
CA ASN A 194 5.34 -11.61 -9.51
C ASN A 194 4.87 -12.16 -10.87
N ALA A 195 5.51 -13.19 -11.40
CA ALA A 195 5.10 -13.79 -12.69
C ALA A 195 3.66 -14.31 -12.64
N ARG A 196 3.21 -14.86 -11.51
CA ARG A 196 1.80 -15.22 -11.30
C ARG A 196 0.88 -14.01 -11.30
N SER A 197 1.27 -12.94 -10.60
CA SER A 197 0.52 -11.68 -10.56
C SER A 197 0.38 -11.09 -11.97
N ASP A 198 1.47 -11.01 -12.74
CA ASP A 198 1.44 -10.44 -14.09
C ASP A 198 0.51 -11.20 -15.02
N ARG A 199 0.57 -12.54 -15.01
CA ARG A 199 -0.36 -13.36 -15.80
C ARG A 199 -1.82 -13.13 -15.43
N ALA A 200 -2.13 -12.97 -14.14
CA ALA A 200 -3.49 -12.71 -13.69
C ALA A 200 -3.99 -11.31 -14.12
N VAL A 201 -3.12 -10.30 -14.05
CA VAL A 201 -3.42 -8.93 -14.48
C VAL A 201 -3.58 -8.86 -16.00
N GLU A 202 -2.69 -9.51 -16.75
CA GLU A 202 -2.80 -9.62 -18.20
C GLU A 202 -4.13 -10.26 -18.60
N ALA A 203 -4.52 -11.35 -17.94
CA ALA A 203 -5.81 -12.00 -18.20
C ALA A 203 -7.01 -11.07 -17.98
N LEU A 204 -6.99 -10.22 -16.94
CA LEU A 204 -8.02 -9.20 -16.71
C LEU A 204 -8.08 -8.17 -17.84
N VAL A 205 -6.92 -7.63 -18.22
CA VAL A 205 -6.80 -6.63 -19.28
C VAL A 205 -7.28 -7.20 -20.61
N GLN A 206 -6.86 -8.41 -20.96
CA GLN A 206 -7.27 -9.07 -22.19
C GLN A 206 -8.77 -9.37 -22.20
N ARG A 207 -9.34 -9.79 -21.07
CA ARG A 207 -10.78 -10.05 -20.97
C ARG A 207 -11.61 -8.78 -21.18
N ALA A 208 -11.22 -7.66 -20.56
CA ALA A 208 -11.90 -6.37 -20.74
C ALA A 208 -11.73 -5.82 -22.18
N ARG A 209 -10.55 -6.00 -22.78
CA ARG A 209 -10.28 -5.62 -24.17
C ARG A 209 -11.08 -6.44 -25.17
N ALA A 210 -11.11 -7.77 -25.00
CA ALA A 210 -11.86 -8.67 -25.86
C ALA A 210 -13.39 -8.42 -25.79
N ALA A 211 -13.88 -7.94 -24.66
CA ALA A 211 -15.26 -7.50 -24.48
C ALA A 211 -15.55 -6.11 -25.07
N GLY A 212 -14.55 -5.41 -25.63
CA GLY A 212 -14.70 -4.05 -26.15
C GLY A 212 -14.97 -3.01 -25.06
N MET A 213 -14.61 -3.29 -23.81
CA MET A 213 -14.86 -2.41 -22.67
C MET A 213 -13.66 -1.54 -22.28
N LEU A 214 -12.45 -1.96 -22.63
CA LEU A 214 -11.20 -1.21 -22.46
C LEU A 214 -10.80 -0.55 -23.79
N ARG A 215 -10.42 0.73 -23.76
CA ARG A 215 -9.94 1.44 -24.96
C ARG A 215 -8.68 0.77 -25.54
N SER A 216 -8.57 0.76 -26.87
CA SER A 216 -7.58 -0.05 -27.59
C SER A 216 -6.14 0.48 -27.49
N ASP A 217 -6.00 1.79 -27.28
CA ASP A 217 -4.74 2.54 -27.20
C ASP A 217 -4.14 2.59 -25.78
N VAL A 218 -4.75 1.94 -24.78
CA VAL A 218 -4.14 1.74 -23.45
C VAL A 218 -3.22 0.52 -23.46
N THR A 219 -2.04 0.67 -22.89
CA THR A 219 -1.07 -0.41 -22.67
C THR A 219 -1.04 -0.88 -21.22
N GLN A 220 -0.30 -1.96 -20.95
CA GLN A 220 -0.04 -2.42 -19.58
C GLN A 220 0.83 -1.42 -18.80
N VAL A 221 1.72 -0.69 -19.48
CA VAL A 221 2.56 0.35 -18.89
C VAL A 221 1.71 1.54 -18.45
N ASP A 222 0.69 1.93 -19.23
CA ASP A 222 -0.27 2.98 -18.81
C ASP A 222 -1.01 2.59 -17.53
N ILE A 223 -1.49 1.35 -17.44
CA ILE A 223 -2.19 0.84 -16.25
C ILE A 223 -1.27 0.86 -15.03
N ALA A 224 -0.01 0.45 -15.20
CA ALA A 224 0.99 0.46 -14.16
C ALA A 224 1.28 1.88 -13.65
N LEU A 225 1.50 2.82 -14.56
CA LEU A 225 1.72 4.23 -14.24
C LEU A 225 0.48 4.84 -13.57
N LEU A 226 -0.72 4.49 -14.01
CA LEU A 226 -1.96 4.96 -13.39
C LEU A 226 -2.05 4.51 -11.93
N ILE A 227 -1.77 3.23 -11.65
CA ILE A 227 -1.71 2.69 -10.28
C ILE A 227 -0.63 3.42 -9.47
N GLU A 228 0.55 3.66 -10.05
CA GLU A 228 1.64 4.38 -9.39
C GLU A 228 1.23 5.80 -8.98
N GLN A 229 0.63 6.56 -9.91
CA GLN A 229 0.24 7.96 -9.71
C GLN A 229 -0.93 8.10 -8.72
N LEU A 230 -1.95 7.24 -8.80
CA LEU A 230 -3.13 7.31 -7.93
C LEU A 230 -2.97 6.55 -6.61
N GLY A 231 -1.94 5.70 -6.51
CA GLY A 231 -1.61 4.94 -5.31
C GLY A 231 -1.19 5.83 -4.14
N LYS A 232 -0.66 7.01 -4.41
CA LYS A 232 -0.39 8.06 -3.41
C LYS A 232 -1.55 9.04 -3.32
N SER A 233 -1.63 9.76 -2.21
CA SER A 233 -2.59 10.86 -2.08
C SER A 233 -1.93 12.02 -1.35
N PRO A 234 -1.35 12.97 -2.09
CA PRO A 234 -0.73 14.16 -1.50
C PRO A 234 -1.69 14.92 -0.57
N LEU A 235 -2.98 14.93 -0.89
CA LEU A 235 -4.02 15.50 -0.04
C LEU A 235 -4.11 14.79 1.31
N LEU A 236 -4.27 13.46 1.33
CA LEU A 236 -4.36 12.70 2.58
C LEU A 236 -3.07 12.78 3.39
N GLU A 237 -1.91 12.69 2.72
CA GLU A 237 -0.59 12.83 3.34
C GLU A 237 -0.44 14.20 4.02
N GLN A 238 -0.76 15.28 3.32
CA GLN A 238 -0.67 16.64 3.87
C GLN A 238 -1.65 16.87 5.03
N LEU A 239 -2.89 16.37 4.93
CA LEU A 239 -3.87 16.47 6.02
C LEU A 239 -3.40 15.73 7.27
N ALA A 240 -2.81 14.54 7.10
CA ALA A 240 -2.22 13.78 8.21
C ALA A 240 -1.05 14.54 8.85
N MET A 241 -0.15 15.12 8.05
CA MET A 241 0.96 15.93 8.55
C MET A 241 0.50 17.17 9.32
N GLN A 242 -0.64 17.76 8.94
CA GLN A 242 -1.23 18.92 9.61
C GLN A 242 -2.15 18.56 10.79
N GLY A 243 -2.31 17.28 11.10
CA GLY A 243 -3.22 16.82 12.16
C GLY A 243 -4.71 17.07 11.87
N ARG A 244 -5.08 17.29 10.62
CA ARG A 244 -6.45 17.60 10.16
C ARG A 244 -7.31 16.34 9.99
N SER A 245 -7.41 15.58 11.09
CA SER A 245 -8.24 14.37 11.16
C SER A 245 -9.73 14.62 10.90
N ASP A 246 -10.20 15.86 11.13
CA ASP A 246 -11.56 16.31 10.81
C ASP A 246 -11.88 16.28 9.31
N LEU A 247 -10.87 16.30 8.44
CA LEU A 247 -11.03 16.31 6.98
C LEU A 247 -10.77 14.94 6.33
N THR A 248 -10.35 13.92 7.09
CA THR A 248 -9.92 12.63 6.54
C THR A 248 -11.02 11.96 5.71
N GLU A 249 -12.25 11.87 6.23
CA GLU A 249 -13.34 11.23 5.48
C GLU A 249 -13.70 11.97 4.18
N ALA A 250 -13.66 13.31 4.21
CA ALA A 250 -13.93 14.12 3.03
C ALA A 250 -12.86 13.91 1.96
N ALA A 251 -11.59 13.82 2.37
CA ALA A 251 -10.47 13.54 1.49
C ALA A 251 -10.52 12.11 0.91
N GLU A 252 -10.94 11.11 1.69
CA GLU A 252 -11.15 9.75 1.20
C GLU A 252 -12.26 9.68 0.14
N ARG A 253 -13.39 10.38 0.37
CA ARG A 253 -14.46 10.51 -0.65
C ARG A 253 -13.97 11.20 -1.91
N ALA A 254 -13.19 12.28 -1.77
CA ALA A 254 -12.59 12.97 -2.91
C ALA A 254 -11.65 12.03 -3.69
N ARG A 255 -10.81 11.26 -3.00
CA ARG A 255 -9.93 10.26 -3.60
C ARG A 255 -10.72 9.20 -4.38
N ALA A 256 -11.81 8.66 -3.82
CA ALA A 256 -12.66 7.71 -4.51
C ALA A 256 -13.25 8.27 -5.82
N ARG A 257 -13.63 9.55 -5.83
CA ARG A 257 -14.11 10.24 -7.04
C ARG A 257 -13.01 10.37 -8.10
N ILE A 258 -11.79 10.75 -7.71
CA ILE A 258 -10.67 10.87 -8.65
C ILE A 258 -10.32 9.51 -9.27
N ILE A 259 -10.30 8.45 -8.46
CA ILE A 259 -10.11 7.08 -8.95
C ILE A 259 -11.19 6.76 -9.98
N ARG A 260 -12.46 6.99 -9.66
CA ARG A 260 -13.56 6.69 -10.60
C ARG A 260 -13.44 7.45 -11.91
N ILE A 261 -13.12 8.75 -11.86
CA ILE A 261 -12.91 9.58 -13.06
C ILE A 261 -11.80 8.98 -13.93
N ALA A 262 -10.68 8.60 -13.32
CA ALA A 262 -9.56 8.01 -14.04
C ALA A 262 -9.91 6.65 -14.67
N LEU A 263 -10.64 5.79 -13.95
CA LEU A 263 -11.08 4.50 -14.47
C LEU A 263 -12.10 4.65 -15.59
N ASP A 264 -13.04 5.59 -15.50
CA ASP A 264 -13.96 5.87 -16.60
C ASP A 264 -13.22 6.34 -17.87
N GLY A 265 -12.07 7.02 -17.73
CA GLY A 265 -11.20 7.39 -18.86
C GLY A 265 -10.49 6.23 -19.58
N LEU A 266 -10.44 5.04 -18.95
CA LEU A 266 -9.93 3.81 -19.57
C LEU A 266 -11.00 3.07 -20.38
N ARG A 267 -12.29 3.40 -20.21
CA ARG A 267 -13.37 2.71 -20.93
C ARG A 267 -13.25 2.94 -22.43
N ALA A 268 -13.67 1.94 -23.20
CA ALA A 268 -13.83 2.06 -24.64
C ALA A 268 -14.84 3.15 -25.01
N GLY A 269 -14.74 3.67 -26.23
CA GLY A 269 -15.63 4.72 -26.74
C GLY A 269 -15.18 6.14 -26.44
N ALA A 270 -13.95 6.33 -25.94
CA ALA A 270 -13.32 7.65 -25.90
C ALA A 270 -13.22 8.21 -27.33
N PRO A 271 -13.64 9.48 -27.57
CA PRO A 271 -13.71 10.05 -28.91
C PRO A 271 -12.33 10.35 -29.51
N GLU A 272 -11.33 10.55 -28.65
CA GLU A 272 -9.98 10.95 -29.04
C GLU A 272 -8.95 9.92 -28.53
N PRO A 273 -7.91 9.63 -29.33
CA PRO A 273 -6.80 8.78 -28.90
C PRO A 273 -6.03 9.44 -27.75
N LEU A 274 -5.34 8.63 -26.95
CA LEU A 274 -4.41 9.14 -25.94
C LEU A 274 -3.30 9.96 -26.62
N PRO A 275 -2.86 11.06 -25.99
CA PRO A 275 -1.77 11.87 -26.53
C PRO A 275 -0.43 11.16 -26.40
N GLY A 276 0.45 11.38 -27.39
CA GLY A 276 1.80 10.82 -27.41
C GLY A 276 1.87 9.38 -27.90
N ASP A 277 3.08 8.84 -27.94
CA ASP A 277 3.32 7.44 -28.23
C ASP A 277 3.05 6.57 -26.99
N PRO A 278 2.59 5.31 -27.15
CA PRO A 278 2.41 4.40 -26.03
C PRO A 278 3.70 4.26 -25.21
N PRO A 279 3.64 4.35 -23.87
CA PRO A 279 4.84 4.34 -23.06
C PRO A 279 5.53 2.97 -23.11
N GLY A 280 6.85 3.00 -23.32
CA GLY A 280 7.66 1.81 -23.32
C GLY A 280 8.04 1.34 -21.92
N TYR A 281 8.48 0.09 -21.85
CA TYR A 281 8.79 -0.58 -20.59
C TYR A 281 10.09 -0.07 -19.94
N GLU A 282 10.95 0.61 -20.72
CA GLU A 282 12.15 1.31 -20.26
C GLU A 282 11.89 2.29 -19.11
N LEU A 283 10.68 2.87 -19.05
CA LEU A 283 10.26 3.74 -17.93
C LEU A 283 10.26 3.03 -16.58
N PHE A 284 10.26 1.70 -16.56
CA PHE A 284 10.45 0.90 -15.35
C PHE A 284 11.86 0.33 -15.27
N SER A 285 12.37 -0.30 -16.33
CA SER A 285 13.65 -1.03 -16.28
C SER A 285 14.88 -0.13 -16.25
N GLU A 286 14.80 1.05 -16.86
CA GLU A 286 15.94 1.96 -17.01
C GLU A 286 15.89 3.14 -16.03
N ARG A 287 14.74 3.42 -15.41
CA ARG A 287 14.55 4.56 -14.48
C ARG A 287 15.55 4.62 -13.32
N TRP A 288 16.12 3.49 -12.95
CA TRP A 288 17.09 3.36 -11.86
C TRP A 288 18.55 3.28 -12.34
N GLN A 289 18.78 3.34 -13.66
CA GLN A 289 20.12 3.43 -14.22
C GLN A 289 20.59 4.88 -14.05
N LEU A 290 21.74 5.05 -13.38
CA LEU A 290 22.39 6.35 -13.33
C LEU A 290 22.90 6.68 -14.74
N PRO A 291 22.76 7.92 -15.23
CA PRO A 291 23.37 8.32 -16.48
C PRO A 291 24.88 8.07 -16.40
N ASP A 292 25.46 7.50 -17.46
CA ASP A 292 26.92 7.39 -17.58
C ASP A 292 27.52 8.80 -17.45
N GLY A 293 28.32 8.99 -16.39
CA GLY A 293 29.02 10.23 -16.09
C GLY A 293 30.35 10.37 -16.82
#